data_AF-A0A451A3V4-F1
#
_entry.id   AF-A0A451A3V4-F1
#
_cell.length_a   1.000
_cell.length_b   1.000
_cell.length_c   1.000
_cell.angle_alpha   90.00
_cell.angle_beta   90.00
_cell.angle_gamma   90.00
#
_symmetry.space_group_name_H-M   'P 1'
#
loop_
_entity.id
_entity.type
_entity.pdbx_description
1 polymer ?
#
loop_
_entity_poly.entity_id
_entity_poly.type
_entity_poly.pdbx_seq_one_letter_code
_entity_poly.pdbx_strand_id
1 'polypeptide(L)'
;MGDGGYVVPDDLTAIHACFSPGVGYTSGFEKDCADRGMRVFLADKSVDRSEGKHELFQFSKKFIGALSNEDFMTLDDWVDASLSEKNTDLLLQIDIEGYEYEVFLSASKALMHRFRIIVAEFHELDQLWNEPFFNLANYAFDKILQTHSCVHIHPNNYGGFMRRGEIEIPRVMEFTFLRHDRIRRYSYQNNFPNPLDCDNGDNPTLPLPSCWYRSE
;
A
#
# COMPACT_ATOMS: atom_id res chain seq x y z
N MET A 1 -14.94 -9.47 -9.20
CA MET A 1 -14.40 -8.21 -8.67
C MET A 1 -13.11 -8.57 -7.96
N GLY A 2 -12.01 -7.93 -8.38
CA GLY A 2 -10.69 -8.12 -7.80
C GLY A 2 -10.49 -7.18 -6.62
N ASP A 3 -9.30 -7.24 -6.04
CA ASP A 3 -8.84 -6.45 -4.88
C ASP A 3 -7.70 -5.52 -5.34
N GLY A 4 -7.95 -4.78 -6.42
CA GLY A 4 -6.90 -4.07 -7.13
C GLY A 4 -5.95 -4.97 -7.92
N GLY A 5 -5.27 -4.36 -8.89
CA GLY A 5 -4.37 -5.00 -9.84
C GLY A 5 -2.90 -4.79 -9.48
N TYR A 6 -2.54 -4.88 -8.19
CA TYR A 6 -1.28 -4.35 -7.68
C TYR A 6 -0.05 -4.80 -8.46
N VAL A 7 0.64 -3.83 -9.08
CA VAL A 7 1.87 -4.06 -9.85
C VAL A 7 3.09 -3.88 -8.97
N VAL A 8 3.79 -4.97 -8.69
CA VAL A 8 5.02 -4.97 -7.88
C VAL A 8 6.29 -5.16 -8.71
N PRO A 9 7.45 -4.61 -8.29
CA PRO A 9 8.74 -4.95 -8.87
C PRO A 9 9.04 -6.45 -8.75
N ASP A 10 9.71 -7.00 -9.77
CA ASP A 10 10.25 -8.37 -9.73
C ASP A 10 11.50 -8.45 -8.84
N ASP A 11 11.33 -8.08 -7.56
CA ASP A 11 12.34 -8.13 -6.49
C ASP A 11 11.81 -8.86 -5.24
N LEU A 12 11.00 -9.90 -5.49
CA LEU A 12 10.24 -10.65 -4.48
C LEU A 12 11.05 -11.79 -3.83
N THR A 13 12.21 -12.13 -4.38
CA THR A 13 13.04 -13.23 -3.86
C THR A 13 13.55 -12.91 -2.46
N ALA A 14 13.41 -13.88 -1.54
CA ALA A 14 13.86 -13.80 -0.16
C ALA A 14 13.21 -12.66 0.67
N ILE A 15 12.00 -12.24 0.30
CA ILE A 15 11.12 -11.52 1.23
C ILE A 15 10.59 -12.55 2.23
N HIS A 16 10.72 -12.22 3.52
CA HIS A 16 10.44 -13.14 4.62
C HIS A 16 8.97 -13.22 4.98
N ALA A 17 8.28 -12.09 4.94
CA ALA A 17 6.87 -12.00 5.26
C ALA A 17 6.18 -10.85 4.54
N CYS A 18 4.89 -11.04 4.29
CA CYS A 18 3.93 -10.04 3.82
C CYS A 18 3.02 -9.64 4.99
N PHE A 19 2.81 -8.34 5.19
CA PHE A 19 1.79 -7.80 6.06
C PHE A 19 0.74 -7.12 5.18
N SER A 20 -0.52 -7.56 5.28
CA SER A 20 -1.70 -7.02 4.57
C SER A 20 -2.80 -6.67 5.57
N PRO A 21 -2.89 -5.44 6.07
CA PRO A 21 -4.05 -4.99 6.81
C PRO A 21 -5.17 -4.48 5.89
N GLY A 22 -6.39 -4.50 6.43
CA GLY A 22 -7.64 -4.15 5.74
C GLY A 22 -8.11 -5.18 4.72
N VAL A 23 -7.80 -6.44 5.00
CA VAL A 23 -8.20 -7.56 4.15
C VAL A 23 -9.73 -7.74 4.15
N GLY A 24 -10.32 -7.63 2.97
CA GLY A 24 -11.75 -7.88 2.77
C GLY A 24 -12.08 -9.35 2.53
N TYR A 25 -12.96 -9.58 1.57
CA TYR A 25 -13.40 -10.91 1.15
C TYR A 25 -12.54 -11.49 0.01
N THR A 26 -11.40 -10.90 -0.27
CA THR A 26 -10.48 -11.34 -1.32
C THR A 26 -9.08 -11.45 -0.72
N SER A 27 -8.31 -12.44 -1.17
CA SER A 27 -6.95 -12.67 -0.65
C SER A 27 -6.01 -13.20 -1.74
N GLY A 28 -6.21 -12.71 -2.97
CA GLY A 28 -5.48 -13.17 -4.15
C GLY A 28 -4.00 -12.82 -4.05
N PHE A 29 -3.70 -11.55 -3.75
CA PHE A 29 -2.35 -11.05 -3.56
C PHE A 29 -1.62 -11.78 -2.42
N GLU A 30 -2.30 -11.95 -1.29
CA GLU A 30 -1.83 -12.63 -0.09
C GLU A 30 -1.47 -14.08 -0.40
N LYS A 31 -2.34 -14.78 -1.13
CA LYS A 31 -2.11 -16.15 -1.54
C LYS A 31 -0.89 -16.23 -2.46
N ASP A 32 -0.75 -15.29 -3.38
CA ASP A 32 0.39 -15.17 -4.28
C ASP A 32 1.72 -14.97 -3.53
N CYS A 33 1.71 -14.17 -2.46
CA CYS A 33 2.85 -14.02 -1.55
C CYS A 33 3.15 -15.33 -0.81
N ALA A 34 2.13 -16.03 -0.32
CA ALA A 34 2.31 -17.28 0.40
C ALA A 34 2.80 -18.43 -0.48
N ASP A 35 2.31 -18.52 -1.72
CA ASP A 35 2.78 -19.50 -2.73
C ASP A 35 4.27 -19.27 -3.08
N ARG A 36 4.77 -18.05 -2.89
CA ARG A 36 6.20 -17.68 -3.01
C ARG A 36 7.01 -17.98 -1.73
N GLY A 37 6.39 -18.54 -0.70
CA GLY A 37 7.01 -18.94 0.56
C GLY A 37 7.05 -17.85 1.64
N MET A 38 6.35 -16.73 1.47
CA MET A 38 6.28 -15.68 2.48
C MET A 38 5.33 -16.10 3.61
N ARG A 39 5.67 -15.80 4.87
CA ARG A 39 4.65 -15.76 5.93
C ARG A 39 3.71 -14.60 5.67
N VAL A 40 2.41 -14.79 5.82
CA VAL A 40 1.44 -13.73 5.52
C VAL A 40 0.64 -13.41 6.76
N PHE A 41 0.73 -12.15 7.18
CA PHE A 41 0.02 -11.61 8.33
C PHE A 41 -1.09 -10.70 7.84
N LEU A 42 -2.30 -11.01 8.28
CA LEU A 42 -3.54 -10.38 7.86
C LEU A 42 -4.16 -9.70 9.06
N ALA A 43 -4.64 -8.46 8.91
CA ALA A 43 -5.29 -7.75 10.01
C ALA A 43 -6.51 -6.96 9.54
N ASP A 44 -7.67 -7.34 10.02
CA ASP A 44 -8.89 -6.55 9.89
C ASP A 44 -9.84 -6.89 11.04
N LYS A 45 -10.40 -5.89 11.70
CA LYS A 45 -11.40 -6.08 12.76
C LYS A 45 -12.82 -6.16 12.21
N SER A 46 -13.05 -5.68 10.98
CA SER A 46 -14.37 -5.63 10.33
C SER A 46 -14.89 -7.02 9.94
N VAL A 47 -13.98 -7.98 9.71
CA VAL A 47 -14.29 -9.37 9.38
C VAL A 47 -13.94 -10.33 10.51
N ASP A 48 -14.64 -11.47 10.56
CA ASP A 48 -14.38 -12.51 11.57
C ASP A 48 -13.11 -13.31 11.30
N ARG A 49 -12.70 -13.40 10.02
CA ARG A 49 -11.51 -14.09 9.53
C ARG A 49 -11.16 -13.56 8.15
N SER A 50 -9.91 -13.73 7.73
CA SER A 50 -9.54 -13.55 6.33
C SER A 50 -10.22 -14.58 5.43
N GLU A 51 -10.46 -14.20 4.18
CA GLU A 51 -10.84 -15.15 3.15
C GLU A 51 -9.65 -15.99 2.67
N GLY A 52 -9.96 -17.16 2.08
CA GLY A 52 -8.95 -18.15 1.72
C GLY A 52 -8.37 -18.91 2.92
N LYS A 53 -7.64 -19.99 2.61
CA LYS A 53 -6.88 -20.77 3.59
C LYS A 53 -5.51 -21.06 3.01
N HIS A 54 -4.47 -20.68 3.72
CA HIS A 54 -3.11 -21.07 3.45
C HIS A 54 -2.41 -21.36 4.78
N GLU A 55 -1.49 -22.34 4.82
CA GLU A 55 -0.79 -22.72 6.05
C GLU A 55 0.13 -21.62 6.59
N LEU A 56 0.52 -20.69 5.72
CA LEU A 56 1.36 -19.53 6.05
C LEU A 56 0.55 -18.28 6.46
N PHE A 57 -0.78 -18.35 6.44
CA PHE A 57 -1.64 -17.22 6.83
C PHE A 57 -1.81 -17.14 8.35
N GLN A 58 -1.71 -15.93 8.89
CA GLN A 58 -1.97 -15.63 10.29
C GLN A 58 -2.85 -14.37 10.38
N PHE A 59 -4.05 -14.52 10.91
CA PHE A 59 -5.04 -13.45 10.98
C PHE A 59 -5.12 -12.84 12.38
N SER A 60 -5.16 -11.51 12.43
CA SER A 60 -5.33 -10.71 13.64
C SER A 60 -6.63 -9.91 13.55
N LYS A 61 -7.55 -10.10 14.50
CA LYS A 61 -8.82 -9.37 14.53
C LYS A 61 -8.67 -7.98 15.16
N LYS A 62 -7.87 -7.14 14.54
CA LYS A 62 -7.58 -5.75 14.94
C LYS A 62 -7.40 -4.88 13.69
N PHE A 63 -7.72 -3.60 13.82
CA PHE A 63 -7.33 -2.60 12.83
C PHE A 63 -5.87 -2.20 13.02
N ILE A 64 -5.23 -1.72 11.95
CA ILE A 64 -3.94 -1.04 12.03
C ILE A 64 -4.19 0.46 12.06
N GLY A 65 -3.56 1.17 12.99
CA GLY A 65 -3.71 2.61 13.15
C GLY A 65 -2.50 3.25 13.81
N ALA A 66 -2.59 4.54 14.09
CA ALA A 66 -1.49 5.29 14.69
C ALA A 66 -1.20 4.93 16.16
N LEU A 67 -2.14 4.28 16.85
CA LEU A 67 -2.08 3.97 18.27
C LEU A 67 -2.59 2.55 18.55
N SER A 68 -2.04 1.92 19.59
CA SER A 68 -2.50 0.63 20.07
C SER A 68 -3.56 0.78 21.19
N ASN A 69 -4.67 0.06 21.05
CA ASN A 69 -5.73 -0.01 22.05
C ASN A 69 -6.49 -1.36 21.95
N GLU A 70 -7.74 -1.42 22.40
CA GLU A 70 -8.58 -2.64 22.30
C GLU A 70 -8.83 -3.05 20.84
N ASP A 71 -9.07 -2.08 19.97
CA ASP A 71 -9.49 -2.29 18.59
C ASP A 71 -8.33 -2.18 17.60
N PHE A 72 -7.34 -1.35 17.92
CA PHE A 72 -6.21 -1.03 17.06
C PHE A 72 -4.90 -1.61 17.60
N MET A 73 -3.95 -1.81 16.68
CA MET A 73 -2.53 -1.95 16.96
C MET A 73 -1.71 -1.13 15.98
N THR A 74 -0.55 -0.63 16.41
CA THR A 74 0.39 0.02 15.49
C THR A 74 1.04 -1.02 14.57
N LEU A 75 1.53 -0.56 13.40
CA LEU A 75 2.26 -1.44 12.48
C LEU A 75 3.53 -2.01 13.12
N ASP A 76 4.21 -1.22 13.95
CA ASP A 76 5.36 -1.65 14.75
C ASP A 76 5.00 -2.76 15.75
N ASP A 77 3.99 -2.55 16.59
CA ASP A 77 3.57 -3.56 17.57
C ASP A 77 3.13 -4.85 16.88
N TRP A 78 2.45 -4.73 15.74
CA TRP A 78 1.99 -5.88 14.98
C TRP A 78 3.15 -6.71 14.43
N VAL A 79 4.13 -6.05 13.79
CA VAL A 79 5.31 -6.72 13.23
C VAL A 79 6.15 -7.33 14.35
N ASP A 80 6.31 -6.64 15.47
CA ASP A 80 7.10 -7.11 16.61
C ASP A 80 6.46 -8.30 17.33
N ALA A 81 5.12 -8.34 17.42
CA ALA A 81 4.39 -9.49 17.95
C ALA A 81 4.40 -10.70 16.99
N SER A 82 4.48 -10.44 15.68
CA SER A 82 4.39 -11.46 14.63
C SER A 82 5.74 -12.12 14.31
N LEU A 83 6.84 -11.38 14.45
CA LEU A 83 8.19 -11.78 14.02
C LEU A 83 9.22 -11.53 15.11
N SER A 84 9.96 -12.58 15.47
CA SER A 84 11.15 -12.47 16.32
C SER A 84 12.37 -11.95 15.55
N GLU A 85 12.45 -12.22 14.24
CA GLU A 85 13.54 -11.76 13.40
C GLU A 85 13.43 -10.25 13.14
N LYS A 86 14.53 -9.52 13.40
CA LYS A 86 14.58 -8.06 13.23
C LYS A 86 15.27 -7.58 11.95
N ASN A 87 16.03 -8.46 11.28
CA ASN A 87 16.84 -8.14 10.09
C ASN A 87 16.37 -8.95 8.88
N THR A 88 15.09 -8.86 8.57
CA THR A 88 14.48 -9.52 7.42
C THR A 88 13.75 -8.52 6.55
N ASP A 89 13.77 -8.75 5.25
CA ASP A 89 13.03 -7.95 4.29
C ASP A 89 11.56 -8.35 4.30
N LEU A 90 10.71 -7.34 4.36
CA LEU A 90 9.26 -7.48 4.44
C LEU A 90 8.59 -6.87 3.20
N LEU A 91 7.37 -7.33 2.92
CA LEU A 91 6.45 -6.67 2.01
C LEU A 91 5.27 -6.14 2.83
N LEU A 92 4.87 -4.90 2.56
CA LEU A 92 3.62 -4.34 3.04
C LEU A 92 2.70 -4.19 1.84
N GLN A 93 1.52 -4.80 1.86
CA GLN A 93 0.37 -4.34 1.09
C GLN A 93 -0.54 -3.66 2.11
N ILE A 94 -1.06 -2.47 1.83
CA ILE A 94 -1.87 -1.72 2.79
C ILE A 94 -3.02 -1.02 2.06
N ASP A 95 -4.21 -1.36 2.48
CA ASP A 95 -5.47 -0.80 2.02
C ASP A 95 -6.37 -0.73 3.26
N ILE A 96 -6.54 0.46 3.86
CA ILE A 96 -7.21 0.60 5.15
C ILE A 96 -8.12 1.83 5.17
N GLU A 97 -8.77 2.12 4.04
CA GLU A 97 -9.91 3.04 3.95
C GLU A 97 -9.65 4.43 4.57
N GLY A 98 -8.47 5.01 4.32
CA GLY A 98 -8.09 6.37 4.76
C GLY A 98 -7.15 6.41 5.97
N TYR A 99 -6.94 5.29 6.66
CA TYR A 99 -6.01 5.21 7.78
C TYR A 99 -4.53 5.12 7.35
N GLU A 100 -4.24 5.04 6.04
CA GLU A 100 -2.89 4.82 5.52
C GLU A 100 -1.92 5.92 6.01
N TYR A 101 -2.35 7.18 5.94
CA TYR A 101 -1.53 8.34 6.25
C TYR A 101 -1.02 8.33 7.70
N GLU A 102 -1.91 8.06 8.66
CA GLU A 102 -1.54 8.05 10.07
C GLU A 102 -0.70 6.83 10.45
N VAL A 103 -0.92 5.69 9.77
CA VAL A 103 -0.10 4.49 9.93
C VAL A 103 1.33 4.76 9.47
N PHE A 104 1.53 5.36 8.30
CA PHE A 104 2.88 5.70 7.83
C PHE A 104 3.57 6.74 8.73
N LEU A 105 2.83 7.73 9.23
CA LEU A 105 3.40 8.73 10.15
C LEU A 105 3.85 8.11 11.47
N SER A 106 3.06 7.20 12.03
CA SER A 106 3.37 6.52 13.30
C SER A 106 4.45 5.45 13.17
N ALA A 107 4.61 4.83 11.98
CA ALA A 107 5.60 3.77 11.75
C ALA A 107 7.03 4.21 12.08
N SER A 108 7.77 3.36 12.81
CA SER A 108 9.14 3.70 13.17
C SER A 108 10.08 3.68 11.96
N LYS A 109 11.14 4.49 12.02
CA LYS A 109 12.20 4.47 11.00
C LYS A 109 12.81 3.07 10.84
N ALA A 110 12.99 2.35 11.95
CA ALA A 110 13.56 1.01 11.94
C ALA A 110 12.66 0.05 11.15
N LEU A 111 11.35 0.11 11.35
CA LEU A 111 10.40 -0.70 10.61
C LEU A 111 10.31 -0.31 9.14
N MET A 112 10.25 0.99 8.82
CA MET A 112 10.25 1.47 7.43
C MET A 112 11.45 0.93 6.66
N HIS A 113 12.64 0.84 7.27
CA HIS A 113 13.81 0.24 6.61
C HIS A 113 13.68 -1.27 6.37
N ARG A 114 12.79 -2.00 7.04
CA ARG A 114 12.59 -3.44 6.83
C ARG A 114 11.67 -3.74 5.66
N PHE A 115 10.70 -2.88 5.37
CA PHE A 115 9.89 -3.03 4.18
C PHE A 115 10.78 -2.81 2.96
N ARG A 116 10.93 -3.86 2.14
CA ARG A 116 11.62 -3.77 0.86
C ARG A 116 10.68 -3.16 -0.18
N ILE A 117 9.43 -3.61 -0.15
CA ILE A 117 8.36 -3.20 -1.05
C ILE A 117 7.16 -2.76 -0.19
N ILE A 118 6.58 -1.62 -0.54
CA ILE A 118 5.32 -1.14 0.00
C ILE A 118 4.37 -0.97 -1.18
N VAL A 119 3.25 -1.66 -1.13
CA VAL A 119 2.09 -1.47 -2.01
C VAL A 119 1.02 -0.81 -1.16
N ALA A 120 0.52 0.34 -1.56
CA ALA A 120 -0.44 1.11 -0.77
C ALA A 120 -1.56 1.63 -1.65
N GLU A 121 -2.80 1.36 -1.26
CA GLU A 121 -3.98 2.04 -1.81
C GLU A 121 -4.27 3.28 -0.97
N PHE A 122 -3.99 4.47 -1.51
CA PHE A 122 -4.24 5.72 -0.80
C PHE A 122 -5.65 6.22 -1.09
N HIS A 123 -6.45 6.28 -0.04
CA HIS A 123 -7.81 6.80 -0.04
C HIS A 123 -7.86 8.32 0.12
N GLU A 124 -9.00 8.91 -0.20
CA GLU A 124 -9.30 10.33 0.03
C GLU A 124 -8.33 11.32 -0.65
N LEU A 125 -7.66 10.94 -1.75
CA LEU A 125 -6.71 11.82 -2.43
C LEU A 125 -7.38 13.10 -2.97
N ASP A 126 -8.69 13.07 -3.21
CA ASP A 126 -9.45 14.28 -3.52
C ASP A 126 -9.41 15.32 -2.37
N GLN A 127 -9.15 14.91 -1.13
CA GLN A 127 -8.93 15.83 -0.01
C GLN A 127 -7.60 16.57 -0.08
N LEU A 128 -6.71 16.32 -1.05
CA LEU A 128 -5.52 17.16 -1.29
C LEU A 128 -5.86 18.64 -1.58
N TRP A 129 -7.12 18.94 -1.90
CA TRP A 129 -7.62 20.31 -2.01
C TRP A 129 -7.93 20.99 -0.65
N ASN A 130 -7.91 20.23 0.44
CA ASN A 130 -8.08 20.70 1.81
C ASN A 130 -6.70 20.88 2.45
N GLU A 131 -6.33 22.10 2.83
CA GLU A 131 -4.98 22.41 3.33
C GLU A 131 -4.56 21.56 4.56
N PRO A 132 -5.41 21.37 5.61
CA PRO A 132 -5.09 20.44 6.69
C PRO A 132 -4.77 19.01 6.22
N PHE A 133 -5.60 18.45 5.34
CA PHE A 133 -5.37 17.10 4.82
C PHE A 133 -4.15 17.04 3.91
N PHE A 134 -3.94 18.04 3.06
CA PHE A 134 -2.75 18.16 2.23
C PHE A 134 -1.47 18.09 3.07
N ASN A 135 -1.42 18.79 4.20
CA ASN A 135 -0.27 18.73 5.11
C ASN A 135 -0.09 17.33 5.72
N LEU A 136 -1.17 16.68 6.15
CA LEU A 136 -1.13 15.30 6.66
C LEU A 136 -0.57 14.33 5.60
N ALA A 137 -1.15 14.36 4.40
CA ALA A 137 -0.75 13.51 3.28
C ALA A 137 0.70 13.79 2.88
N ASN A 138 1.09 15.06 2.74
CA ASN A 138 2.46 15.45 2.41
C ASN A 138 3.47 14.87 3.42
N TYR A 139 3.22 14.97 4.72
CA TYR A 139 4.11 14.39 5.72
C TYR A 139 4.17 12.85 5.68
N ALA A 140 3.04 12.18 5.37
CA ALA A 140 3.03 10.74 5.18
C ALA A 140 3.87 10.32 3.97
N PHE A 141 3.72 10.99 2.82
CA PHE A 141 4.56 10.76 1.65
C PHE A 141 6.03 11.09 1.92
N ASP A 142 6.35 12.22 2.56
CA ASP A 142 7.72 12.57 2.98
C ASP A 142 8.34 11.50 3.88
N LYS A 143 7.54 10.88 4.76
CA LYS A 143 7.98 9.78 5.63
C LYS A 143 8.33 8.52 4.84
N ILE A 144 7.51 8.14 3.85
CA ILE A 144 7.80 7.00 2.96
C ILE A 144 9.04 7.29 2.10
N LEU A 145 9.08 8.47 1.49
CA LEU A 145 10.12 8.90 0.54
C LEU A 145 11.50 9.09 1.16
N GLN A 146 11.62 9.12 2.49
CA GLN A 146 12.92 9.05 3.17
C GLN A 146 13.66 7.71 2.94
N THR A 147 12.93 6.63 2.64
CA THR A 147 13.50 5.28 2.57
C THR A 147 13.16 4.54 1.28
N HIS A 148 12.11 4.96 0.57
CA HIS A 148 11.64 4.33 -0.65
C HIS A 148 11.42 5.34 -1.78
N SER A 149 11.51 4.86 -3.02
CA SER A 149 11.07 5.64 -4.18
C SER A 149 9.78 5.05 -4.72
N CYS A 150 8.85 5.92 -5.12
CA CYS A 150 7.67 5.49 -5.86
C CYS A 150 8.11 4.96 -7.24
N VAL A 151 7.75 3.72 -7.55
CA VAL A 151 8.13 3.02 -8.79
C VAL A 151 6.93 2.71 -9.69
N HIS A 152 5.71 2.81 -9.15
CA HIS A 152 4.48 2.61 -9.90
C HIS A 152 3.30 3.33 -9.22
N ILE A 153 2.40 3.88 -10.03
CA ILE A 153 1.13 4.48 -9.61
C ILE A 153 0.04 4.15 -10.62
N HIS A 154 -1.16 3.84 -10.14
CA HIS A 154 -2.33 3.49 -10.96
C HIS A 154 -3.62 3.99 -10.28
N PRO A 155 -4.50 4.74 -10.97
CA PRO A 155 -5.80 5.11 -10.40
C PRO A 155 -6.71 3.90 -10.18
N ASN A 156 -7.31 3.80 -8.99
CA ASN A 156 -8.35 2.79 -8.74
C ASN A 156 -9.69 3.30 -9.32
N ASN A 157 -10.30 2.51 -10.21
CA ASN A 157 -11.48 2.90 -10.97
C ASN A 157 -12.81 2.93 -10.17
N TYR A 158 -12.79 2.66 -8.87
CA TYR A 158 -13.97 2.72 -8.01
C TYR A 158 -14.33 4.15 -7.56
N GLY A 159 -13.34 5.04 -7.38
CA GLY A 159 -13.54 6.37 -6.79
C GLY A 159 -13.81 7.51 -7.77
N GLY A 160 -13.46 7.35 -9.05
CA GLY A 160 -13.49 8.44 -10.03
C GLY A 160 -12.49 9.56 -9.73
N PHE A 161 -12.71 10.73 -10.33
CA PHE A 161 -11.87 11.92 -10.16
C PHE A 161 -12.60 13.05 -9.45
N MET A 162 -11.84 13.91 -8.76
CA MET A 162 -12.24 15.30 -8.51
C MET A 162 -11.38 16.24 -9.36
N ARG A 163 -12.06 17.09 -10.14
CA ARG A 163 -11.43 18.10 -10.99
C ARG A 163 -11.64 19.50 -10.41
N ARG A 164 -10.57 20.29 -10.32
CA ARG A 164 -10.64 21.75 -10.13
C ARG A 164 -9.69 22.43 -11.10
N GLY A 165 -10.25 23.22 -12.01
CA GLY A 165 -9.48 23.79 -13.13
C GLY A 165 -8.92 22.68 -14.01
N GLU A 166 -7.60 22.73 -14.24
CA GLU A 166 -6.87 21.78 -15.08
C GLU A 166 -6.30 20.58 -14.30
N ILE A 167 -6.42 20.59 -12.96
CA ILE A 167 -5.91 19.52 -12.11
C ILE A 167 -7.00 18.50 -11.85
N GLU A 168 -6.67 17.24 -12.15
CA GLU A 168 -7.49 16.07 -11.87
C GLU A 168 -6.81 15.18 -10.84
N ILE A 169 -7.54 14.86 -9.78
CA ILE A 169 -7.07 13.99 -8.71
C ILE A 169 -8.00 12.77 -8.64
N PRO A 170 -7.52 11.55 -8.92
CA PRO A 170 -8.30 10.35 -8.60
C PRO A 170 -8.58 10.33 -7.09
N ARG A 171 -9.76 9.86 -6.68
CA ARG A 171 -10.06 9.77 -5.24
C ARG A 171 -9.23 8.69 -4.54
N VAL A 172 -8.91 7.63 -5.28
CA VAL A 172 -8.16 6.48 -4.79
C VAL A 172 -7.12 6.09 -5.84
N MET A 173 -5.91 5.80 -5.39
CA MET A 173 -4.83 5.34 -6.26
C MET A 173 -4.00 4.28 -5.56
N GLU A 174 -3.57 3.29 -6.33
CA GLU A 174 -2.62 2.27 -5.93
C GLU A 174 -1.21 2.78 -6.21
N PHE A 175 -0.34 2.71 -5.21
CA PHE A 175 1.08 3.09 -5.31
C PHE A 175 1.95 1.91 -4.94
N THR A 176 3.06 1.74 -5.66
CA THR A 176 4.14 0.85 -5.23
C THR A 176 5.43 1.61 -5.03
N PHE A 177 6.07 1.34 -3.89
CA PHE A 177 7.34 1.90 -3.49
C PHE A 177 8.38 0.80 -3.30
N LEU A 178 9.61 1.10 -3.71
CA LEU A 178 10.76 0.20 -3.58
C LEU A 178 11.83 0.88 -2.72
N ARG A 179 12.38 0.15 -1.75
CA ARG A 179 13.42 0.67 -0.85
C ARG A 179 14.66 1.10 -1.63
N HIS A 180 15.25 2.23 -1.24
CA HIS A 180 16.32 2.90 -2.01
C HIS A 180 17.54 2.01 -2.30
N ASP A 181 17.95 1.15 -1.36
CA ASP A 181 19.08 0.24 -1.51
C ASP A 181 18.87 -0.84 -2.59
N ARG A 182 17.63 -1.04 -3.04
CA ARG A 182 17.26 -1.97 -4.12
C ARG A 182 17.29 -1.33 -5.50
N ILE A 183 17.35 0.00 -5.59
CA ILE A 183 17.32 0.74 -6.85
C ILE A 183 18.75 1.00 -7.34
N ARG A 184 19.09 0.44 -8.50
CA ARG A 184 20.43 0.63 -9.12
C ARG A 184 20.49 1.82 -10.07
N ARG A 185 19.37 2.15 -10.70
CA ARG A 185 19.26 3.20 -11.73
C ARG A 185 17.90 3.86 -11.62
N TYR A 186 17.91 5.19 -11.75
CA TYR A 186 16.71 6.00 -11.76
C TYR A 186 16.42 6.45 -13.19
N SER A 187 15.17 6.26 -13.60
CA SER A 187 14.62 6.82 -14.83
C SER A 187 13.13 7.04 -14.65
N TYR A 188 12.61 8.15 -15.17
CA TYR A 188 11.18 8.42 -15.14
C TYR A 188 10.42 7.49 -16.10
N GLN A 189 9.32 6.92 -15.61
CA GLN A 189 8.33 6.29 -16.48
C GLN A 189 7.53 7.38 -17.19
N ASN A 190 7.34 7.22 -18.49
CA ASN A 190 6.58 8.17 -19.32
C ASN A 190 5.47 7.50 -20.14
N ASN A 191 5.42 6.16 -20.09
CA ASN A 191 4.42 5.32 -20.74
C ASN A 191 3.42 4.86 -19.69
N PHE A 192 2.21 5.39 -19.79
CA PHE A 192 1.07 5.01 -18.97
C PHE A 192 -0.13 4.72 -19.90
N PRO A 193 -0.99 3.74 -19.60
CA PRO A 193 -0.88 2.80 -18.46
C PRO A 193 0.27 1.78 -18.64
N ASN A 194 0.70 1.16 -17.53
CA ASN A 194 1.58 0.01 -17.56
C ASN A 194 0.79 -1.20 -18.15
N PRO A 195 1.42 -2.07 -18.97
CA PRO A 195 0.75 -3.27 -19.47
C PRO A 195 0.18 -4.24 -18.42
N LEU A 196 0.64 -4.14 -17.18
CA LEU A 196 0.14 -4.95 -16.05
C LEU A 196 -0.99 -4.27 -15.28
N ASP A 197 -1.30 -3.00 -15.57
CA ASP A 197 -2.39 -2.28 -14.90
C ASP A 197 -3.72 -2.98 -15.16
N CYS A 198 -4.47 -3.22 -14.09
CA CYS A 198 -5.78 -3.82 -14.13
C CYS A 198 -6.77 -2.97 -13.35
N ASP A 199 -7.94 -2.76 -13.94
CA ASP A 199 -9.07 -2.10 -13.28
C ASP A 199 -9.57 -2.94 -12.09
N ASN A 200 -9.93 -2.27 -11.00
CA ASN A 200 -10.41 -2.92 -9.77
C ASN A 200 -11.79 -3.59 -9.97
N GLY A 201 -12.68 -2.95 -10.75
CA GLY A 201 -14.01 -3.46 -11.07
C GLY A 201 -14.48 -3.12 -12.48
N ASP A 202 -15.76 -3.39 -12.76
CA ASP A 202 -16.39 -3.18 -14.08
C ASP A 202 -16.66 -1.70 -14.43
N ASN A 203 -16.17 -0.77 -13.61
CA ASN A 203 -16.26 0.67 -13.87
C ASN A 203 -15.36 1.07 -15.07
N PRO A 204 -15.62 2.21 -15.72
CA PRO A 204 -14.74 2.70 -16.78
C PRO A 204 -13.31 2.92 -16.27
N THR A 205 -12.32 2.49 -17.04
CA THR A 205 -10.89 2.72 -16.77
C THR A 205 -10.60 4.20 -16.52
N LEU A 206 -9.83 4.49 -15.48
CA LEU A 206 -9.41 5.85 -15.14
C LEU A 206 -7.97 6.10 -15.60
N PRO A 207 -7.73 6.95 -16.62
CA PRO A 207 -6.37 7.23 -17.07
C PRO A 207 -5.62 8.06 -16.03
N LEU A 208 -4.36 7.73 -15.77
CA LEU A 208 -3.49 8.55 -14.90
C LEU A 208 -3.35 9.97 -15.49
N PRO A 209 -3.74 11.04 -14.76
CA PRO A 209 -3.63 12.40 -15.28
C PRO A 209 -2.17 12.83 -15.44
N SER A 210 -1.87 13.62 -16.47
CA SER A 210 -0.50 14.00 -16.83
C SER A 210 0.25 14.73 -15.72
N CYS A 211 -0.45 15.50 -14.87
CA CYS A 211 0.13 16.22 -13.75
C CYS A 211 0.80 15.32 -12.70
N TRP A 212 0.57 14.01 -12.74
CA TRP A 212 1.18 13.03 -11.83
C TRP A 212 2.53 12.50 -12.28
N TYR A 213 2.87 12.62 -13.57
CA TYR A 213 4.10 12.03 -14.12
C TYR A 213 4.83 12.92 -15.13
N ARG A 214 4.30 14.10 -15.46
CA ARG A 214 4.97 15.11 -16.29
C ARG A 214 4.91 16.46 -15.59
N SER A 215 6.08 17.08 -15.44
CA SER A 215 6.18 18.53 -15.28
C SER A 215 6.06 19.17 -16.66
N GLU A 216 5.16 20.12 -16.83
CA GLU A 216 5.13 21.01 -18.01
C GLU A 216 6.41 21.84 -18.11
#